data_AF-G7W8U0-F1
#
_entry.id   AF-G7W8U0-F1
#
_cell.length_a   1.000
_cell.length_b   1.000
_cell.length_c   1.000
_cell.angle_alpha   90.00
_cell.angle_beta   90.00
_cell.angle_gamma   90.00
#
_symmetry.space_group_name_H-M   'P 1'
#
loop_
_entity.id
_entity.type
_entity.pdbx_description
1 polymer ?
#
loop_
_entity_poly.entity_id
_entity_poly.type
_entity_poly.pdbx_seq_one_letter_code
_entity_poly.pdbx_strand_id
1 'polypeptide(L)'
;MKKILVILGLISLFVFTLMRFGFESVPIYTNNSLQPKQVIENYFKFYNEKNRQGLSTTLTKWHDQSNVDFGLDNLIFIKLVSIGNNDMTTVNAYLGCGHGSVNGVNPSNVVAYKVTYVSLYSKWASPWPSGIQTESLTLIRESDNAPWLIDDMGQG
;
A
#
# COMPACT_ATOMS: atom_id res chain seq x y z
N MET A 1 -5.50 -7.03 41.60
CA MET A 1 -6.26 -5.88 41.03
C MET A 1 -5.37 -4.71 40.63
N LYS A 2 -4.56 -4.12 41.54
CA LYS A 2 -3.72 -2.94 41.23
C LYS A 2 -2.75 -3.14 40.04
N LYS A 3 -2.12 -4.31 39.89
CA LYS A 3 -1.19 -4.61 38.77
C LYS A 3 -1.87 -4.68 37.40
N ILE A 4 -3.12 -5.16 37.34
CA ILE A 4 -3.88 -5.29 36.08
C ILE A 4 -4.33 -3.90 35.58
N LEU A 5 -4.75 -3.03 36.50
CA LEU A 5 -5.08 -1.62 36.20
C LEU A 5 -3.86 -0.84 35.69
N VAL A 6 -2.67 -1.10 36.22
CA VAL A 6 -1.43 -0.47 35.74
C VAL A 6 -1.06 -0.95 34.34
N ILE A 7 -1.21 -2.25 34.04
CA ILE A 7 -0.93 -2.80 32.71
C ILE A 7 -1.93 -2.26 31.66
N LEU A 8 -3.22 -2.20 31.99
CA LEU A 8 -4.24 -1.61 31.11
C LEU A 8 -4.00 -0.12 30.88
N GLY A 9 -3.57 0.62 31.91
CA GLY A 9 -3.17 2.03 31.80
C GLY A 9 -2.01 2.22 30.83
N LEU A 10 -0.96 1.39 30.93
CA LEU A 10 0.22 1.45 30.06
C LEU A 10 -0.09 1.08 28.60
N ILE A 11 -0.96 0.09 28.37
CA ILE A 11 -1.42 -0.26 27.01
C ILE A 11 -2.23 0.90 26.42
N SER A 12 -3.11 1.54 27.20
CA SER A 12 -3.87 2.70 26.74
C SER A 12 -2.98 3.88 26.37
N LEU A 13 -1.91 4.13 27.14
CA LEU A 13 -0.94 5.18 26.87
C LEU A 13 -0.13 4.89 25.59
N PHE A 14 0.23 3.63 25.36
CA PHE A 14 0.96 3.23 24.16
C PHE A 14 0.10 3.33 22.89
N VAL A 15 -1.19 3.02 22.99
CA VAL A 15 -2.17 3.24 21.91
C VAL A 15 -2.39 4.74 21.66
N PHE A 16 -2.46 5.56 22.71
CA PHE A 16 -2.62 7.01 22.58
C PHE A 16 -1.39 7.72 21.99
N THR A 17 -0.17 7.26 22.30
CA THR A 17 1.05 7.80 21.67
C THR A 17 1.17 7.38 20.21
N LEU A 18 0.77 6.16 19.85
CA LEU A 18 0.71 5.70 18.46
C LEU A 18 -0.34 6.48 17.64
N MET A 19 -1.47 6.86 18.23
CA MET A 19 -2.47 7.73 17.56
C MET A 19 -2.00 9.18 17.41
N ARG A 20 -1.21 9.72 18.34
CA ARG A 20 -0.70 11.11 18.24
C ARG A 20 0.38 11.31 17.18
N PHE A 21 0.99 10.24 16.69
CA PHE A 21 1.87 10.28 15.50
C PHE A 21 1.12 9.96 14.19
N GLY A 22 -0.22 9.86 14.23
CA GLY A 22 -1.07 9.59 13.07
C GLY A 22 -1.74 10.85 12.55
N PHE A 23 -1.46 11.14 11.27
CA PHE A 23 -2.14 12.07 10.37
C PHE A 23 -1.84 13.55 10.56
N GLU A 24 -0.64 13.95 10.14
CA GLU A 24 -0.59 15.19 9.35
C GLU A 24 -1.49 14.97 8.13
N SER A 25 -2.53 15.80 8.01
CA SER A 25 -3.36 15.83 6.81
C SER A 25 -2.48 16.25 5.64
N VAL A 26 -2.08 15.29 4.81
CA VAL A 26 -1.48 15.60 3.51
C VAL A 26 -2.47 16.49 2.76
N PRO A 27 -2.07 17.70 2.35
CA PRO A 27 -2.97 18.58 1.60
C PRO A 27 -3.42 17.84 0.35
N ILE A 28 -4.72 17.75 0.13
CA ILE A 28 -5.26 17.24 -1.13
C ILE A 28 -4.97 18.32 -2.18
N TYR A 29 -3.81 18.23 -2.80
CA TYR A 29 -3.46 19.06 -3.95
C TYR A 29 -4.31 18.61 -5.13
N THR A 30 -5.35 19.39 -5.45
CA THR A 30 -6.29 19.14 -6.57
C THR A 30 -5.73 19.49 -7.95
N ASN A 31 -4.41 19.65 -8.09
CA ASN A 31 -3.77 19.84 -9.39
C ASN A 31 -2.29 19.50 -9.25
N ASN A 32 -1.94 18.22 -9.46
CA ASN A 32 -0.63 17.67 -9.84
C ASN A 32 -0.72 16.14 -9.70
N SER A 33 -0.49 15.39 -10.77
CA SER A 33 -0.40 13.91 -10.73
C SER A 33 0.49 13.51 -9.54
N LEU A 34 -0.07 12.74 -8.60
CA LEU A 34 0.66 12.32 -7.40
C LEU A 34 1.96 11.63 -7.80
N GLN A 35 3.04 11.91 -7.08
CA GLN A 35 4.29 11.19 -7.29
C GLN A 35 4.08 9.70 -6.94
N PRO A 36 4.79 8.76 -7.59
CA PRO A 36 4.59 7.34 -7.38
C PRO A 36 4.62 6.90 -5.91
N LYS A 37 5.54 7.47 -5.12
CA LYS A 37 5.65 7.16 -3.68
C LYS A 37 4.42 7.62 -2.89
N GLN A 38 3.79 8.74 -3.26
CA GLN A 38 2.57 9.23 -2.61
C GLN A 38 1.37 8.32 -2.91
N VAL A 39 1.33 7.70 -4.09
CA VAL A 39 0.30 6.69 -4.42
C VAL A 39 0.45 5.47 -3.50
N ILE A 40 1.68 5.02 -3.25
CA ILE A 40 1.97 3.94 -2.29
C ILE A 40 1.56 4.34 -0.87
N GLU A 41 1.93 5.53 -0.40
CA GLU A 41 1.51 6.03 0.92
C GLU A 41 -0.01 6.04 1.08
N ASN A 42 -0.72 6.53 0.06
CA ASN A 42 -2.17 6.54 0.03
C ASN A 42 -2.76 5.11 0.01
N TYR A 43 -2.16 4.17 -0.71
CA TYR A 43 -2.58 2.76 -0.72
C TYR A 43 -2.60 2.18 0.71
N PHE A 44 -1.51 2.33 1.47
CA PHE A 44 -1.45 1.85 2.86
C PHE A 44 -2.37 2.63 3.80
N LYS A 45 -2.55 3.93 3.57
CA LYS A 45 -3.51 4.75 4.32
C LYS A 45 -4.94 4.21 4.12
N PHE A 46 -5.36 3.99 2.88
CA PHE A 46 -6.72 3.52 2.58
C PHE A 46 -6.98 2.11 3.11
N TYR A 47 -5.97 1.26 3.17
CA TYR A 47 -6.05 -0.02 3.88
C TYR A 47 -6.42 0.14 5.36
N ASN A 48 -5.73 1.03 6.10
CA ASN A 48 -6.04 1.28 7.51
C ASN A 48 -7.41 1.91 7.72
N GLU A 49 -7.84 2.78 6.81
CA GLU A 49 -9.16 3.40 6.83
C GLU A 49 -10.28 2.43 6.43
N LYS A 50 -9.93 1.22 5.99
CA LYS A 50 -10.87 0.26 5.36
C LYS A 50 -11.64 0.89 4.20
N ASN A 51 -11.00 1.81 3.49
CA ASN A 51 -11.59 2.62 2.43
C ASN A 51 -11.37 1.96 1.07
N ARG A 52 -12.27 1.05 0.69
CA ARG A 52 -12.20 0.36 -0.61
C ARG A 52 -12.22 1.33 -1.79
N GLN A 53 -13.05 2.37 -1.74
CA GLN A 53 -13.14 3.34 -2.82
C GLN A 53 -11.84 4.12 -3.01
N GLY A 54 -11.20 4.54 -1.92
CA GLY A 54 -9.89 5.18 -1.94
C GLY A 54 -8.82 4.23 -2.45
N LEU A 55 -8.85 2.96 -2.03
CA LEU A 55 -7.92 1.94 -2.50
C LEU A 55 -8.00 1.79 -4.03
N SER A 56 -9.20 1.71 -4.60
CA SER A 56 -9.40 1.66 -6.05
C SER A 56 -8.82 2.86 -6.80
N THR A 57 -8.67 4.03 -6.16
CA THR A 57 -8.02 5.20 -6.81
C THR A 57 -6.50 5.10 -6.90
N THR A 58 -5.89 4.14 -6.21
CA THR A 58 -4.44 3.91 -6.21
C THR A 58 -4.01 2.78 -7.13
N LEU A 59 -4.98 2.06 -7.71
CA LEU A 59 -4.79 0.83 -8.46
C LEU A 59 -5.25 1.03 -9.91
N THR A 60 -4.66 0.30 -10.85
CA THR A 60 -5.19 0.23 -12.22
C THR A 60 -6.52 -0.54 -12.24
N LYS A 61 -7.29 -0.35 -13.31
CA LYS A 61 -8.60 -1.00 -13.48
C LYS A 61 -8.54 -2.53 -13.50
N TRP A 62 -7.35 -3.10 -13.71
CA TRP A 62 -7.13 -4.54 -13.61
C TRP A 62 -7.55 -5.10 -12.24
N HIS A 63 -7.46 -4.30 -11.18
CA HIS A 63 -7.83 -4.68 -9.82
C HIS A 63 -9.30 -4.37 -9.45
N ASP A 64 -10.10 -3.80 -10.37
CA ASP A 64 -11.51 -3.45 -10.15
C ASP A 64 -12.48 -4.63 -10.40
N GLN A 65 -11.98 -5.86 -10.34
CA GLN A 65 -12.82 -7.04 -10.55
C GLN A 65 -13.65 -7.33 -9.30
N SER A 66 -14.91 -7.73 -9.49
CA SER A 66 -15.89 -7.91 -8.39
C SER A 66 -15.48 -8.97 -7.36
N ASN A 67 -14.58 -9.87 -7.71
CA ASN A 67 -14.07 -10.97 -6.90
C ASN A 67 -12.72 -10.67 -6.24
N VAL A 68 -12.14 -9.48 -6.39
CA VAL A 68 -10.92 -9.09 -5.68
C VAL A 68 -11.26 -8.83 -4.21
N ASP A 69 -10.76 -9.71 -3.34
CA ASP A 69 -10.78 -9.51 -1.90
C ASP A 69 -9.46 -8.86 -1.47
N PHE A 70 -9.57 -7.65 -0.90
CA PHE A 70 -8.43 -6.91 -0.38
C PHE A 70 -8.10 -7.28 1.08
N GLY A 71 -8.89 -8.11 1.75
CA GLY A 71 -8.66 -8.52 3.14
C GLY A 71 -8.97 -7.45 4.19
N LEU A 72 -9.70 -6.38 3.83
CA LEU A 72 -9.97 -5.24 4.71
C LEU A 72 -10.76 -5.61 5.99
N ASP A 73 -11.64 -6.62 5.90
CA ASP A 73 -12.49 -7.02 7.01
C ASP A 73 -11.67 -7.62 8.16
N ASN A 74 -10.67 -8.44 7.82
CA ASN A 74 -9.81 -9.13 8.78
C ASN A 74 -8.56 -8.32 9.17
N LEU A 75 -8.27 -7.22 8.48
CA LEU A 75 -7.16 -6.35 8.80
C LEU A 75 -7.42 -5.59 10.12
N ILE A 76 -6.51 -5.78 11.08
CA ILE A 76 -6.48 -4.99 12.33
C ILE A 76 -5.68 -3.71 12.08
N PHE A 77 -4.48 -3.83 11.50
CA PHE A 77 -3.71 -2.68 11.03
C PHE A 77 -2.71 -3.09 9.96
N ILE A 78 -2.32 -2.12 9.14
CA ILE A 78 -1.14 -2.18 8.28
C ILE A 78 -0.30 -0.93 8.50
N LYS A 79 1.02 -1.02 8.43
CA LYS A 79 1.89 0.16 8.58
C LYS A 79 3.03 0.09 7.59
N LEU A 80 3.04 1.05 6.67
CA LEU A 80 4.18 1.30 5.80
C LEU A 80 5.42 1.63 6.66
N VAL A 81 6.50 0.88 6.48
CA VAL A 81 7.77 1.08 7.19
C VAL A 81 8.75 1.84 6.31
N SER A 82 8.89 1.44 5.04
CA SER A 82 9.78 2.10 4.10
C SER A 82 9.36 1.88 2.64
N ILE A 83 9.70 2.85 1.80
CA ILE A 83 9.68 2.73 0.34
C ILE A 83 11.12 2.87 -0.13
N GLY A 84 11.63 1.83 -0.79
CA GLY A 84 12.99 1.81 -1.33
C GLY A 84 13.25 2.83 -2.44
N ASN A 85 14.41 2.67 -3.07
CA ASN A 85 14.73 3.36 -4.32
C ASN A 85 14.05 2.66 -5.51
N ASN A 86 14.11 3.29 -6.68
CA ASN A 86 13.64 2.66 -7.91
C ASN A 86 14.33 1.31 -8.11
N ASP A 87 13.54 0.24 -8.28
CA ASP A 87 14.00 -1.12 -8.54
C ASP A 87 13.94 -1.42 -10.04
N MET A 88 15.04 -1.14 -10.75
CA MET A 88 15.11 -1.39 -12.19
C MET A 88 15.04 -2.88 -12.56
N THR A 89 15.37 -3.79 -11.63
CA THR A 89 15.23 -5.22 -11.87
C THR A 89 13.76 -5.58 -11.98
N THR A 90 12.92 -5.10 -11.06
CA THR A 90 11.46 -5.27 -11.14
C THR A 90 10.87 -4.58 -12.37
N VAL A 91 11.30 -3.36 -12.71
CA VAL A 91 10.85 -2.67 -13.94
C VAL A 91 11.13 -3.52 -15.18
N ASN A 92 12.36 -4.03 -15.31
CA ASN A 92 12.75 -4.85 -16.47
C ASN A 92 11.96 -6.17 -16.53
N ALA A 93 11.71 -6.81 -15.38
CA ALA A 93 10.90 -8.02 -15.31
C ALA A 93 9.44 -7.75 -15.73
N TYR A 94 8.84 -6.66 -15.25
CA TYR A 94 7.48 -6.26 -15.60
C TYR A 94 7.35 -5.96 -17.11
N LEU A 95 8.30 -5.22 -17.68
CA LEU A 95 8.34 -4.90 -19.11
C LEU A 95 8.65 -6.11 -20.00
N GLY A 96 9.39 -7.11 -19.50
CA GLY A 96 9.76 -8.30 -20.26
C GLY A 96 8.73 -9.42 -20.24
N CYS A 97 8.12 -9.68 -19.08
CA CYS A 97 7.37 -10.91 -18.81
C CYS A 97 5.97 -10.69 -18.22
N GLY A 98 5.61 -9.47 -17.82
CA GLY A 98 4.35 -9.16 -17.14
C GLY A 98 3.33 -8.44 -18.02
N HIS A 99 2.37 -7.78 -17.37
CA HIS A 99 1.41 -6.88 -18.01
C HIS A 99 2.08 -5.76 -18.81
N GLY A 100 3.28 -5.32 -18.40
CA GLY A 100 4.08 -4.35 -19.15
C GLY A 100 4.36 -4.79 -20.58
N SER A 101 4.73 -6.05 -20.76
CA SER A 101 5.00 -6.67 -22.07
C SER A 101 3.72 -6.81 -22.90
N VAL A 102 2.66 -7.36 -22.29
CA VAL A 102 1.38 -7.63 -22.97
C VAL A 102 0.70 -6.35 -23.45
N ASN A 103 0.77 -5.28 -22.65
CA ASN A 103 0.08 -4.03 -22.94
C ASN A 103 0.98 -2.98 -23.63
N GLY A 104 2.24 -3.32 -23.93
CA GLY A 104 3.17 -2.40 -24.60
C GLY A 104 3.44 -1.13 -23.81
N VAL A 105 3.60 -1.24 -22.49
CA VAL A 105 3.78 -0.08 -21.61
C VAL A 105 5.10 0.63 -21.93
N ASN A 106 5.06 1.95 -22.08
CA ASN A 106 6.26 2.74 -22.33
C ASN A 106 7.22 2.66 -21.14
N PRO A 107 8.51 2.30 -21.32
CA PRO A 107 9.48 2.24 -20.24
C PRO A 107 9.62 3.53 -19.41
N SER A 108 9.40 4.72 -20.00
CA SER A 108 9.44 5.99 -19.25
C SER A 108 8.26 6.17 -18.29
N ASN A 109 7.23 5.34 -18.44
CA ASN A 109 5.99 5.38 -17.69
C ASN A 109 5.83 4.19 -16.74
N VAL A 110 6.94 3.57 -16.33
CA VAL A 110 6.98 2.49 -15.35
C VAL A 110 8.00 2.82 -14.28
N VAL A 111 7.62 2.62 -13.02
CA VAL A 111 8.55 2.62 -11.89
C VAL A 111 8.20 1.46 -10.97
N ALA A 112 9.18 0.95 -10.24
CA ALA A 112 8.94 -0.06 -9.23
C ALA A 112 9.69 0.26 -7.94
N TYR A 113 9.12 -0.14 -6.81
CA TYR A 113 9.71 0.05 -5.49
C TYR A 113 9.57 -1.21 -4.66
N LYS A 114 10.64 -1.58 -3.96
CA LYS A 114 10.53 -2.51 -2.83
C LYS A 114 9.99 -1.75 -1.62
N VAL A 115 8.86 -2.24 -1.12
CA VAL A 115 8.13 -1.66 0.00
C VAL A 115 8.16 -2.63 1.16
N THR A 116 8.55 -2.14 2.33
CA THR A 116 8.48 -2.91 3.58
C THR A 116 7.35 -2.35 4.43
N TYR A 117 6.52 -3.23 4.97
CA TYR A 117 5.39 -2.87 5.83
C TYR A 117 5.17 -3.93 6.92
N VAL A 118 4.39 -3.57 7.94
CA VAL A 118 3.93 -4.50 8.97
C VAL A 118 2.43 -4.64 8.89
N SER A 119 1.91 -5.86 8.85
CA SER A 119 0.48 -6.15 8.90
C SER A 119 0.13 -6.97 10.14
N LEU A 120 -1.08 -6.77 10.63
CA LEU A 120 -1.72 -7.66 11.60
C LEU A 120 -3.15 -7.96 11.16
N TYR A 121 -3.43 -9.24 10.96
CA TYR A 121 -4.74 -9.76 10.64
C TYR A 121 -5.31 -10.57 11.80
N SER A 122 -6.64 -10.67 11.88
CA SER A 122 -7.31 -11.53 12.85
C SER A 122 -6.97 -13.02 12.59
N LYS A 123 -6.59 -13.75 13.66
CA LYS A 123 -5.98 -15.09 13.61
C LYS A 123 -6.86 -16.23 13.04
N TRP A 124 -8.13 -15.98 12.73
CA TRP A 124 -9.11 -17.04 12.50
C TRP A 124 -9.72 -17.07 11.10
N ALA A 125 -9.35 -16.17 10.18
CA ALA A 125 -10.02 -16.11 8.87
C ALA A 125 -9.20 -15.49 7.72
N SER A 126 -7.96 -15.07 7.93
CA SER A 126 -7.22 -14.34 6.91
C SER A 126 -6.25 -15.24 6.13
N PRO A 127 -6.39 -15.37 4.79
CA PRO A 127 -5.32 -15.95 3.96
C PRO A 127 -4.06 -15.06 3.93
N TRP A 128 -4.15 -13.81 4.38
CA TRP A 128 -3.01 -12.88 4.43
C TRP A 128 -2.16 -13.05 5.70
N PRO A 129 -0.83 -13.08 5.56
CA PRO A 129 0.09 -13.19 6.69
C PRO A 129 0.12 -11.91 7.53
N SER A 130 0.38 -12.10 8.83
CA SER A 130 0.76 -11.02 9.75
C SER A 130 2.27 -11.02 9.94
N GLY A 131 2.86 -9.85 10.20
CA GLY A 131 4.30 -9.70 10.41
C GLY A 131 4.90 -8.62 9.51
N ILE A 132 6.23 -8.64 9.40
CA ILE A 132 6.98 -7.76 8.50
C ILE A 132 6.99 -8.41 7.12
N GLN A 133 6.48 -7.67 6.15
CA GLN A 133 6.39 -8.06 4.76
C GLN A 133 7.27 -7.14 3.91
N THR A 134 7.83 -7.69 2.84
CA THR A 134 8.48 -6.93 1.79
C THR A 134 7.90 -7.37 0.46
N GLU A 135 7.41 -6.41 -0.32
CA GLU A 135 6.80 -6.63 -1.63
C GLU A 135 7.32 -5.59 -2.62
N SER A 136 7.43 -5.98 -3.87
CA SER A 136 7.64 -5.05 -4.98
C SER A 136 6.30 -4.53 -5.46
N LEU A 137 6.15 -3.20 -5.52
CA LEU A 137 5.02 -2.53 -6.14
C LEU A 137 5.48 -1.88 -7.45
N THR A 138 4.84 -2.26 -8.55
CA THR A 138 5.05 -1.64 -9.87
C THR A 138 3.94 -0.65 -10.14
N LEU A 139 4.31 0.58 -10.46
CA LEU A 139 3.39 1.65 -10.82
C LEU A 139 3.59 2.04 -12.27
N ILE A 140 2.46 2.29 -12.94
CA ILE A 140 2.43 2.77 -14.32
C ILE A 140 1.64 4.07 -14.45
N ARG A 141 1.84 4.77 -15.55
CA ARG A 141 0.96 5.86 -16.01
C ARG A 141 0.72 5.71 -17.52
N GLU A 142 -0.45 6.09 -18.00
CA GLU A 142 -0.77 5.95 -19.44
C GLU A 142 -0.05 6.99 -20.30
N SER A 143 0.23 8.17 -19.73
CA SER A 143 0.93 9.27 -20.38
C SER A 143 1.61 10.18 -19.35
N ASP A 144 2.41 11.15 -19.79
CA ASP A 144 3.14 12.05 -18.89
C ASP A 144 2.24 12.86 -17.95
N ASN A 145 0.99 13.09 -18.34
CA ASN A 145 -0.01 13.84 -17.57
C ASN A 145 -0.99 12.93 -16.82
N ALA A 146 -0.93 11.61 -17.01
CA ALA A 146 -1.79 10.67 -16.33
C ALA A 146 -1.33 10.46 -14.86
N PRO A 147 -2.26 10.07 -13.96
CA PRO A 147 -1.89 9.64 -12.61
C PRO A 147 -1.02 8.38 -12.65
N TRP A 148 -0.11 8.28 -11.69
CA TRP A 148 0.54 7.01 -11.38
C TRP A 148 -0.46 6.10 -10.63
N LEU A 149 -0.48 4.83 -10.99
CA LEU A 149 -1.33 3.81 -10.37
C LEU A 149 -0.53 2.52 -10.20
N ILE A 150 -0.78 1.78 -9.13
CA ILE A 150 -0.21 0.45 -8.89
C ILE A 150 -0.88 -0.54 -9.85
N ASP A 151 -0.08 -1.20 -10.68
CA ASP A 151 -0.56 -2.20 -11.65
C ASP A 151 -0.22 -3.64 -11.24
N ASP A 152 0.88 -3.82 -10.52
CA ASP A 152 1.36 -5.13 -10.12
C ASP A 152 2.01 -5.10 -8.74
N MET A 153 1.84 -6.19 -8.00
CA MET A 153 2.25 -6.37 -6.62
C MET A 153 2.74 -7.80 -6.44
N GLY A 154 3.98 -7.99 -5.98
CA GLY A 154 4.50 -9.34 -5.82
C GLY A 154 5.92 -9.41 -5.28
N GLN A 155 6.41 -10.63 -5.08
CA GLN A 155 7.80 -10.88 -4.76
C GLN A 155 8.58 -11.00 -6.07
N GLY A 156 9.43 -10.01 -6.35
CA GLY A 156 10.39 -10.03 -7.45
C GLY A 156 11.76 -10.53 -7.02
#